data_AF-A0A1J5PE28-F1
#
_entry.id   AF-A0A1J5PE28-F1
#
_cell.length_a   1.000
_cell.length_b   1.000
_cell.length_c   1.000
_cell.angle_alpha   90.00
_cell.angle_beta   90.00
_cell.angle_gamma   90.00
#
_symmetry.space_group_name_H-M   'P 1'
#
loop_
_entity.id
_entity.type
_entity.pdbx_description
1 polymer ?
#
loop_
_entity_poly.entity_id
_entity_poly.type
_entity_poly.pdbx_seq_one_letter_code
_entity_poly.pdbx_strand_id
1 'polypeptide(L)'
;MWRNAETLEFATWLHSHNAEKPPKERAGFYGLDLYSLFTSTHAIVDYLEDVDPALAALARHRFGCLTPWEAEPAAYGYAALTGAYRACAEDVTQVLVDLHQRRMAQAYRDGERLFDAQQNAYLVANAERYYRVMYYGSRASWNLRDGHMFETLQNVL
;
A
#
# COMPACT_ATOMS: atom_id res chain seq x y z
N MET A 1 4.04 -19.15 -2.82
CA MET A 1 3.37 -19.78 -1.65
C MET A 1 1.87 -19.88 -1.85
N TRP A 2 1.18 -18.77 -2.18
CA TRP A 2 -0.28 -18.73 -2.37
C TRP A 2 -0.81 -19.12 -3.77
N ARG A 3 0.08 -19.35 -4.74
CA ARG A 3 -0.28 -19.85 -6.07
C ARG A 3 -0.47 -21.37 -6.03
N ASN A 4 -1.52 -21.83 -5.37
CA ASN A 4 -1.88 -23.24 -5.19
C ASN A 4 -3.40 -23.45 -5.40
N ALA A 5 -3.81 -24.71 -5.50
CA ALA A 5 -5.19 -25.07 -5.81
C ALA A 5 -6.15 -24.67 -4.68
N GLU A 6 -5.71 -24.82 -3.43
CA GLU A 6 -6.49 -24.54 -2.23
C GLU A 6 -6.84 -23.04 -2.13
N THR A 7 -5.89 -22.17 -2.45
CA THR A 7 -6.09 -20.72 -2.46
C THR A 7 -7.03 -20.31 -3.59
N LEU A 8 -6.90 -20.95 -4.78
CA LEU A 8 -7.80 -20.72 -5.90
C LEU A 8 -9.23 -21.15 -5.58
N GLU A 9 -9.39 -22.33 -4.98
CA GLU A 9 -10.68 -22.87 -4.57
C GLU A 9 -11.34 -21.95 -3.53
N PHE A 10 -10.58 -21.52 -2.51
CA PHE A 10 -11.06 -20.57 -1.51
C PHE A 10 -11.50 -19.24 -2.15
N ALA A 11 -10.70 -18.65 -3.03
CA ALA A 11 -11.05 -17.39 -3.68
C ALA A 11 -12.29 -17.52 -4.58
N THR A 12 -12.42 -18.65 -5.27
CA THR A 12 -13.60 -18.95 -6.11
C THR A 12 -14.85 -19.11 -5.25
N TRP A 13 -14.76 -19.86 -4.16
CA TRP A 13 -15.85 -20.02 -3.20
C TRP A 13 -16.27 -18.68 -2.59
N LEU A 14 -15.30 -17.86 -2.14
CA LEU A 14 -15.57 -16.55 -1.55
C LEU A 14 -16.29 -15.62 -2.53
N HIS A 15 -15.87 -15.64 -3.81
CA HIS A 15 -16.54 -14.88 -4.86
C HIS A 15 -18.01 -15.29 -5.02
N SER A 16 -18.29 -16.59 -5.14
CA SER A 16 -19.66 -17.11 -5.24
C SER A 16 -20.49 -16.79 -3.99
N HIS A 17 -19.91 -16.93 -2.80
CA HIS A 17 -20.57 -16.60 -1.54
C HIS A 17 -20.98 -15.12 -1.45
N ASN A 18 -20.11 -14.21 -1.91
CA ASN A 18 -20.37 -12.77 -1.89
C ASN A 18 -21.35 -12.32 -2.99
N ALA A 19 -21.44 -13.04 -4.10
CA ALA A 19 -22.32 -12.68 -5.22
C ALA A 19 -23.81 -12.67 -4.84
N GLU A 20 -24.21 -13.53 -3.91
CA GLU A 20 -25.59 -13.66 -3.44
C GLU A 20 -25.96 -12.67 -2.33
N LYS A 21 -24.99 -11.89 -1.83
CA LYS A 21 -25.16 -11.00 -0.68
C LYS A 21 -25.21 -9.52 -1.07
N PRO A 22 -26.01 -8.70 -0.35
CA PRO A 22 -25.93 -7.26 -0.48
C PRO A 22 -24.53 -6.77 -0.04
N PRO A 23 -24.03 -5.64 -0.57
CA PRO A 23 -22.65 -5.18 -0.34
C PRO A 23 -22.22 -5.17 1.14
N LYS A 24 -23.10 -4.73 2.04
CA LYS A 24 -22.82 -4.62 3.49
C LYS A 24 -22.65 -5.96 4.22
N GLU A 25 -23.05 -7.07 3.60
CA GLU A 25 -22.97 -8.41 4.19
C GLU A 25 -21.88 -9.27 3.54
N ARG A 26 -21.17 -8.74 2.54
CA ARG A 26 -20.09 -9.45 1.86
C ARG A 26 -18.87 -9.56 2.78
N ALA A 27 -18.20 -10.70 2.74
CA ALA A 27 -16.93 -10.91 3.41
C ALA A 27 -15.79 -10.24 2.62
N GLY A 28 -14.94 -9.46 3.29
CA GLY A 28 -13.75 -8.85 2.70
C GLY A 28 -12.57 -9.81 2.61
N PHE A 29 -11.63 -9.51 1.71
CA PHE A 29 -10.35 -10.23 1.58
C PHE A 29 -9.22 -9.20 1.55
N TYR A 30 -8.42 -9.16 2.62
CA TYR A 30 -7.43 -8.11 2.86
C TYR A 30 -6.03 -8.69 2.95
N GLY A 31 -5.10 -8.12 2.20
CA GLY A 31 -3.66 -8.38 2.37
C GLY A 31 -3.11 -7.52 3.51
N LEU A 32 -2.39 -8.14 4.44
CA LEU A 32 -1.79 -7.42 5.59
C LEU A 32 -0.32 -7.07 5.36
N ASP A 33 0.30 -7.67 4.36
CA ASP A 33 1.74 -7.61 4.14
C ASP A 33 2.14 -6.40 3.27
N LEU A 34 3.41 -6.00 3.33
CA LEU A 34 3.92 -4.76 2.75
C LEU A 34 4.72 -4.93 1.44
N TYR A 35 4.70 -6.12 0.84
CA TYR A 35 5.49 -6.40 -0.37
C TYR A 35 4.88 -5.87 -1.67
N SER A 36 3.65 -5.34 -1.64
CA SER A 36 2.96 -4.81 -2.82
C SER A 36 3.30 -3.34 -3.12
N LEU A 37 4.47 -2.84 -2.71
CA LEU A 37 4.86 -1.42 -2.81
C LEU A 37 4.42 -0.76 -4.13
N PHE A 38 4.80 -1.32 -5.28
CA PHE A 38 4.52 -0.74 -6.59
C PHE A 38 3.05 -0.86 -7.00
N THR A 39 2.43 -2.01 -6.76
CA THR A 39 1.00 -2.20 -7.00
C THR A 39 0.17 -1.21 -6.17
N SER A 40 0.58 -0.95 -4.94
CA SER A 40 -0.03 0.06 -4.06
C SER A 40 0.21 1.49 -4.53
N THR A 41 1.41 1.83 -5.07
CA THR A 41 1.61 3.14 -5.70
C THR A 41 0.70 3.35 -6.91
N HIS A 42 0.50 2.33 -7.74
CA HIS A 42 -0.40 2.41 -8.90
C HIS A 42 -1.86 2.55 -8.47
N ALA A 43 -2.32 1.76 -7.50
CA ALA A 43 -3.68 1.85 -6.97
C ALA A 43 -4.01 3.26 -6.43
N ILE A 44 -3.06 3.90 -5.74
CA ILE A 44 -3.22 5.29 -5.28
C ILE A 44 -3.35 6.26 -6.46
N VAL A 45 -2.49 6.12 -7.46
CA VAL A 45 -2.50 7.00 -8.63
C VAL A 45 -3.81 6.83 -9.39
N ASP A 46 -4.24 5.60 -9.68
CA ASP A 46 -5.48 5.29 -10.39
C ASP A 46 -6.70 5.84 -9.65
N TYR A 47 -6.75 5.70 -8.33
CA TYR A 47 -7.79 6.35 -7.52
C TYR A 47 -7.78 7.87 -7.69
N LEU A 48 -6.61 8.49 -7.61
CA LEU A 48 -6.48 9.94 -7.74
C LEU A 48 -6.80 10.43 -9.14
N GLU A 49 -6.62 9.64 -10.20
CA GLU A 49 -7.03 10.06 -11.55
C GLU A 49 -8.52 10.34 -11.65
N ASP A 50 -9.34 9.56 -10.94
CA ASP A 50 -10.78 9.73 -10.95
C ASP A 50 -11.24 10.90 -10.06
N VAL A 51 -10.58 11.11 -8.93
CA VAL A 51 -11.08 12.04 -7.90
C VAL A 51 -10.33 13.37 -7.85
N ASP A 52 -9.06 13.40 -8.24
CA ASP A 52 -8.23 14.60 -8.29
C ASP A 52 -6.98 14.42 -9.20
N PRO A 53 -7.14 14.67 -10.51
CA PRO A 53 -6.06 14.52 -11.48
C PRO A 53 -4.80 15.35 -11.16
N ALA A 54 -4.95 16.48 -10.48
CA ALA A 54 -3.81 17.33 -10.10
C ALA A 54 -2.98 16.65 -9.01
N LEU A 55 -3.64 16.08 -7.98
CA LEU A 55 -2.94 15.28 -6.97
C LEU A 55 -2.41 13.97 -7.56
N ALA A 56 -3.08 13.37 -8.54
CA ALA A 56 -2.56 12.18 -9.25
C ALA A 56 -1.21 12.48 -9.92
N ALA A 57 -1.10 13.61 -10.62
CA ALA A 57 0.15 14.05 -11.25
C ALA A 57 1.26 14.28 -10.21
N LEU A 58 0.92 14.88 -9.06
CA LEU A 58 1.87 15.07 -7.96
C LEU A 58 2.31 13.74 -7.33
N ALA A 59 1.38 12.81 -7.13
CA ALA A 59 1.67 11.48 -6.60
C ALA A 59 2.62 10.70 -7.53
N ARG A 60 2.37 10.73 -8.85
CA ARG A 60 3.29 10.16 -9.85
C ARG A 60 4.68 10.74 -9.76
N HIS A 61 4.78 12.07 -9.67
CA HIS A 61 6.07 12.75 -9.54
C HIS A 61 6.81 12.30 -8.27
N ARG A 62 6.11 12.25 -7.13
CA ARG A 62 6.67 11.82 -5.84
C ARG A 62 7.08 10.35 -5.82
N PHE A 63 6.28 9.46 -6.40
CA PHE A 63 6.62 8.04 -6.53
C PHE A 63 7.69 7.76 -7.58
N GLY A 64 7.99 8.71 -8.47
CA GLY A 64 8.99 8.57 -9.52
C GLY A 64 10.40 8.19 -9.02
N CYS A 65 10.74 8.46 -7.76
CA CYS A 65 12.01 8.05 -7.18
C CYS A 65 12.07 6.54 -6.84
N LEU A 66 10.92 5.87 -6.71
CA LEU A 66 10.84 4.42 -6.52
C LEU A 66 10.88 3.66 -7.84
N THR A 67 10.44 4.27 -8.94
CA THR A 67 10.32 3.63 -10.27
C THR A 67 11.56 2.87 -10.75
N PRO A 68 12.81 3.36 -10.56
CA PRO A 68 14.01 2.61 -10.97
C PRO A 68 14.16 1.25 -10.28
N TRP A 69 13.44 1.03 -9.18
CA TRP A 69 13.58 -0.11 -8.29
C TRP A 69 12.38 -1.06 -8.32
N GLU A 70 11.46 -0.89 -9.25
CA GLU A 70 10.25 -1.72 -9.37
C GLU A 70 10.56 -3.21 -9.50
N ALA A 71 11.55 -3.55 -10.32
CA ALA A 71 11.99 -4.92 -10.51
C ALA A 71 12.72 -5.50 -9.30
N GLU A 72 13.36 -4.64 -8.48
CA GLU A 72 14.15 -5.07 -7.33
C GLU A 72 14.04 -4.05 -6.17
N PRO A 73 12.94 -4.06 -5.40
CA PRO A 73 12.73 -3.12 -4.30
C PRO A 73 13.78 -3.25 -3.19
N ALA A 74 14.40 -4.42 -3.09
CA ALA A 74 15.54 -4.64 -2.22
C ALA A 74 16.72 -3.73 -2.65
N ALA A 75 17.06 -3.65 -3.94
CA ALA A 75 18.17 -2.83 -4.41
C ALA A 75 18.02 -1.33 -4.06
N TYR A 76 16.79 -0.80 -4.01
CA TYR A 76 16.51 0.53 -3.46
C TYR A 76 17.04 0.68 -2.03
N GLY A 77 16.70 -0.28 -1.17
CA GLY A 77 17.11 -0.30 0.22
C GLY A 77 18.62 -0.18 0.37
N TYR A 78 19.37 -0.97 -0.40
CA TYR A 78 20.84 -0.90 -0.41
C TYR A 78 21.35 0.47 -0.88
N ALA A 79 20.85 0.99 -2.00
CA ALA A 79 21.29 2.26 -2.57
C ALA A 79 20.96 3.47 -1.70
N ALA A 80 19.81 3.47 -1.04
CA ALA A 80 19.41 4.50 -0.09
C ALA A 80 20.27 4.48 1.18
N LEU A 81 20.67 3.29 1.65
CA LEU A 81 21.53 3.14 2.83
C LEU A 81 22.97 3.60 2.60
N THR A 82 23.55 3.29 1.44
CA THR A 82 24.93 3.69 1.13
C THR A 82 25.05 5.17 0.77
N GLY A 83 23.93 5.90 0.71
CA GLY A 83 23.88 7.28 0.23
C GLY A 83 24.10 7.42 -1.27
N ALA A 84 24.14 6.30 -2.01
CA ALA A 84 24.25 6.29 -3.47
C ALA A 84 22.96 6.76 -4.16
N TYR A 85 21.85 6.77 -3.43
CA TYR A 85 20.56 7.26 -3.91
C TYR A 85 19.83 8.04 -2.81
N ARG A 86 19.02 9.03 -3.21
CA ARG A 86 18.21 9.81 -2.25
C ARG A 86 17.12 8.93 -1.64
N ALA A 87 16.83 9.10 -0.36
CA ALA A 87 15.69 8.44 0.26
C ALA A 87 14.37 9.06 -0.25
N CYS A 88 13.41 8.21 -0.62
CA CYS A 88 12.06 8.60 -1.06
C CYS A 88 11.10 8.92 0.10
N ALA A 89 11.58 8.82 1.35
CA ALA A 89 10.74 8.84 2.54
C ALA A 89 9.85 10.08 2.66
N GLU A 90 10.39 11.26 2.37
CA GLU A 90 9.63 12.52 2.45
C GLU A 90 8.52 12.56 1.38
N ASP A 91 8.88 12.27 0.12
CA ASP A 91 7.94 12.24 -1.00
C ASP A 91 6.80 11.24 -0.75
N VAL A 92 7.12 10.03 -0.29
CA VAL A 92 6.14 8.98 0.03
C VAL A 92 5.24 9.38 1.20
N THR A 93 5.82 9.90 2.28
CA THR A 93 5.06 10.34 3.45
C THR A 93 4.09 11.47 3.09
N GLN A 94 4.51 12.37 2.20
CA GLN A 94 3.67 13.50 1.82
C GLN A 94 2.43 13.07 1.01
N VAL A 95 2.52 12.01 0.20
CA VAL A 95 1.33 11.44 -0.45
C VAL A 95 0.34 10.89 0.58
N LEU A 96 0.82 10.21 1.63
CA LEU A 96 -0.03 9.74 2.73
C LEU A 96 -0.70 10.90 3.47
N VAL A 97 0.03 11.98 3.77
CA VAL A 97 -0.51 13.18 4.42
C VAL A 97 -1.62 13.80 3.58
N ASP A 98 -1.39 13.98 2.28
CA ASP A 98 -2.36 14.63 1.38
C ASP A 98 -3.65 13.79 1.26
N LEU A 99 -3.55 12.46 1.19
CA LEU A 99 -4.71 11.55 1.24
C LEU A 99 -5.43 11.55 2.59
N HIS A 100 -4.70 11.70 3.70
CA HIS A 100 -5.30 11.80 5.02
C HIS A 100 -6.11 13.10 5.18
N GLN A 101 -5.56 14.22 4.71
CA GLN A 101 -6.24 15.51 4.71
C GLN A 101 -7.53 15.48 3.90
N ARG A 102 -7.56 14.76 2.76
CA ARG A 102 -8.78 14.57 1.97
C ARG A 102 -9.89 13.86 2.73
N ARG A 103 -9.59 12.83 3.52
CA ARG A 103 -10.61 12.16 4.33
C ARG A 103 -11.32 13.13 5.25
N MET A 104 -10.59 14.06 5.86
CA MET A 104 -11.22 15.08 6.72
C MET A 104 -12.17 15.98 5.93
N ALA A 105 -11.93 16.21 4.63
CA ALA A 105 -12.74 17.07 3.78
C ALA A 105 -13.88 16.33 3.03
N GLN A 106 -13.75 15.03 2.76
CA GLN A 106 -14.57 14.31 1.77
C GLN A 106 -15.10 12.92 2.21
N ALA A 107 -14.98 12.56 3.50
CA ALA A 107 -15.36 11.23 4.02
C ALA A 107 -16.78 10.73 3.67
N TYR A 108 -17.72 11.62 3.30
CA TYR A 108 -19.12 11.27 3.11
C TYR A 108 -19.48 10.73 1.71
N ARG A 109 -18.61 10.86 0.69
CA ARG A 109 -18.97 10.54 -0.71
C ARG A 109 -18.32 9.27 -1.29
N ASP A 110 -17.15 8.85 -0.79
CA ASP A 110 -16.37 7.78 -1.43
C ASP A 110 -15.63 6.87 -0.42
N GLY A 111 -16.33 6.52 0.67
CA GLY A 111 -15.72 5.94 1.87
C GLY A 111 -14.83 4.72 1.64
N GLU A 112 -15.28 3.73 0.85
CA GLU A 112 -14.51 2.50 0.61
C GLU A 112 -13.30 2.71 -0.30
N ARG A 113 -13.46 3.42 -1.44
CA ARG A 113 -12.34 3.66 -2.36
C ARG A 113 -11.28 4.58 -1.73
N LEU A 114 -11.73 5.59 -0.97
CA LEU A 114 -10.82 6.44 -0.22
C LEU A 114 -10.09 5.65 0.88
N PHE A 115 -10.79 4.77 1.58
CA PHE A 115 -10.16 3.90 2.57
C PHE A 115 -9.09 3.01 1.92
N ASP A 116 -9.39 2.38 0.79
CA ASP A 116 -8.43 1.57 0.04
C ASP A 116 -7.20 2.38 -0.38
N ALA A 117 -7.39 3.58 -0.96
CA ALA A 117 -6.28 4.46 -1.32
C ALA A 117 -5.42 4.87 -0.10
N GLN A 118 -6.04 5.08 1.06
CA GLN A 118 -5.34 5.40 2.30
C GLN A 118 -4.54 4.21 2.85
N GLN A 119 -5.11 3.00 2.83
CA GLN A 119 -4.38 1.80 3.25
C GLN A 119 -3.19 1.54 2.31
N ASN A 120 -3.38 1.73 1.00
CA ASN A 120 -2.27 1.65 0.05
C ASN A 120 -1.19 2.71 0.34
N ALA A 121 -1.55 3.96 0.65
CA ALA A 121 -0.57 4.98 1.00
C ALA A 121 0.17 4.66 2.31
N TYR A 122 -0.52 4.07 3.28
CA TYR A 122 0.06 3.58 4.51
C TYR A 122 1.07 2.46 4.26
N LEU A 123 0.71 1.52 3.37
CA LEU A 123 1.57 0.44 2.92
C LEU A 123 2.83 0.98 2.25
N VAL A 124 2.71 1.90 1.29
CA VAL A 124 3.87 2.46 0.58
C VAL A 124 4.86 3.12 1.55
N ALA A 125 4.36 3.88 2.54
CA ALA A 125 5.21 4.49 3.57
C ALA A 125 5.94 3.46 4.43
N ASN A 126 5.26 2.39 4.85
CA ASN A 126 5.89 1.33 5.63
C ASN A 126 6.84 0.47 4.82
N ALA A 127 6.50 0.18 3.56
CA ALA A 127 7.31 -0.61 2.64
C ALA A 127 8.61 0.12 2.27
N GLU A 128 8.58 1.43 1.98
CA GLU A 128 9.79 2.24 1.79
C GLU A 128 10.74 2.11 2.98
N ARG A 129 10.20 2.32 4.19
CA ARG A 129 10.98 2.23 5.43
C ARG A 129 11.53 0.83 5.63
N TYR A 130 10.70 -0.19 5.40
CA TYR A 130 11.08 -1.60 5.52
C TYR A 130 12.26 -1.94 4.60
N TYR A 131 12.17 -1.63 3.31
CA TYR A 131 13.23 -1.95 2.35
C TYR A 131 14.54 -1.24 2.69
N ARG A 132 14.47 0.01 3.16
CA ARG A 132 15.63 0.75 3.64
C ARG A 132 16.29 0.10 4.86
N VAL A 133 15.55 -0.44 5.82
CA VAL A 133 16.18 -1.06 7.01
C VAL A 133 16.49 -2.55 6.86
N MET A 134 15.96 -3.21 5.83
CA MET A 134 16.10 -4.65 5.61
C MET A 134 17.58 -5.12 5.55
N TYR A 135 18.46 -4.31 4.96
CA TYR A 135 19.89 -4.64 4.78
C TYR A 135 20.71 -4.57 6.07
N TYR A 136 20.21 -3.91 7.12
CA TYR A 136 20.85 -3.97 8.43
C TYR A 136 20.61 -5.30 9.16
N GLY A 137 19.91 -6.26 8.53
CA GLY A 137 19.81 -7.65 9.00
C GLY A 137 19.34 -7.75 10.44
N SER A 138 18.31 -6.98 10.82
CA SER A 138 17.98 -6.77 12.22
C SER A 138 16.54 -7.14 12.55
N ARG A 139 16.31 -7.47 13.83
CA ARG A 139 14.97 -7.57 14.44
C ARG A 139 14.09 -6.36 14.12
N ALA A 140 14.66 -5.21 13.79
CA ALA A 140 13.91 -4.01 13.44
C ALA A 140 13.11 -4.15 12.14
N SER A 141 13.62 -4.82 11.09
CA SER A 141 12.85 -5.01 9.85
C SER A 141 11.67 -5.97 10.06
N TRP A 142 11.87 -7.02 10.86
CA TRP A 142 10.81 -7.93 11.28
C TRP A 142 9.74 -7.22 12.10
N ASN A 143 10.15 -6.44 13.12
CA ASN A 143 9.21 -5.68 13.94
C ASN A 143 8.43 -4.63 13.13
N LEU A 144 9.02 -4.02 12.10
CA LEU A 144 8.30 -3.10 11.22
C LEU A 144 7.23 -3.83 10.39
N ARG A 145 7.55 -4.99 9.84
CA ARG A 145 6.59 -5.79 9.07
C ARG A 145 5.45 -6.28 9.95
N ASP A 146 5.76 -6.80 11.13
CA ASP A 146 4.75 -7.27 12.08
C ASP A 146 3.89 -6.13 12.60
N GLY A 147 4.49 -4.97 12.90
CA GLY A 147 3.78 -3.75 13.29
C GLY A 147 2.81 -3.30 12.19
N HIS A 148 3.27 -3.24 10.94
CA HIS A 148 2.43 -2.91 9.80
C HIS A 148 1.27 -3.89 9.62
N MET A 149 1.51 -5.20 9.70
CA MET A 149 0.46 -6.21 9.60
C MET A 149 -0.59 -6.04 10.71
N PHE A 150 -0.16 -5.74 11.93
CA PHE A 150 -1.05 -5.52 13.07
C PHE A 150 -1.88 -4.25 12.91
N GLU A 151 -1.28 -3.13 12.52
CA GLU A 151 -1.99 -1.87 12.30
C GLU A 151 -2.98 -1.98 11.13
N THR A 152 -2.60 -2.69 10.06
CA THR A 152 -3.51 -2.98 8.94
C THR A 152 -4.69 -3.81 9.40
N LEU A 153 -4.47 -4.82 10.26
CA LEU A 153 -5.55 -5.59 10.87
C LEU A 153 -6.47 -4.70 11.73
N GLN A 154 -5.92 -3.79 12.54
CA GLN A 154 -6.71 -2.87 13.35
C GLN A 154 -7.56 -1.91 12.49
N ASN A 155 -7.09 -1.55 11.30
CA ASN A 155 -7.82 -0.65 10.40
C ASN A 155 -9.02 -1.32 9.71
N VAL A 156 -9.03 -2.65 9.58
CA VAL A 156 -10.09 -3.41 8.88
C VAL A 156 -11.10 -4.08 9.83
N LEU A 157 -10.89 -3.99 11.14
CA LEU A 157 -11.79 -4.46 12.20
C LEU A 157 -12.73 -3.35 12.68
#